data_AF-B7Q0Y3-F1
#
_entry.id   AF-B7Q0Y3-F1
#
_cell.length_a   1.000
_cell.length_b   1.000
_cell.length_c   1.000
_cell.angle_alpha   90.00
_cell.angle_beta   90.00
_cell.angle_gamma   90.00
#
_symmetry.space_group_name_H-M   'P 1'
#
loop_
_entity.id
_entity.type
_entity.pdbx_description
1 polymer ?
#
loop_
_entity_poly.entity_id
_entity_poly.type
_entity_poly.pdbx_seq_one_letter_code
_entity_poly.pdbx_strand_id
1 'polypeptide(L)'
;MWSAIFTVLRLPSVHGCRSALGTQCRNNSNTASISRIKRATYVRLYPTVLVQPDGSTINVRYHEPRQLIRLPLKFEELTPEQQQIVLVKRKPPEKLVVQEEIEDNFDGNKYLKFMKKNT
;
A
#
# COMPACT_ATOMS: atom_id res chain seq x y z
N MET A 1 -62.13 -6.51 23.80
CA MET A 1 -61.82 -7.93 24.10
C MET A 1 -61.41 -8.55 22.77
N TRP A 2 -60.15 -8.82 22.45
CA TRP A 2 -59.12 -9.48 23.25
C TRP A 2 -57.73 -8.85 23.13
N SER A 3 -56.95 -9.13 24.17
CA SER A 3 -55.76 -8.44 24.61
C SER A 3 -54.53 -8.60 23.74
N ALA A 4 -53.74 -7.54 23.74
CA ALA A 4 -52.32 -7.52 23.42
C ALA A 4 -51.56 -8.58 24.23
N ILE A 5 -50.68 -9.32 23.57
CA ILE A 5 -49.57 -10.03 24.21
C ILE A 5 -48.30 -9.34 23.73
N PHE A 6 -47.90 -8.36 24.52
CA PHE A 6 -46.65 -7.64 24.42
C PHE A 6 -45.58 -8.52 25.07
N THR A 7 -44.96 -9.42 24.30
CA THR A 7 -43.84 -10.20 24.81
C THR A 7 -42.58 -9.33 24.79
N VAL A 8 -42.28 -8.78 25.96
CA VAL A 8 -41.02 -8.08 26.28
C VAL A 8 -39.86 -9.02 25.98
N LEU A 9 -39.18 -8.78 24.85
CA LEU A 9 -37.84 -9.30 24.60
C LEU A 9 -36.88 -8.56 25.52
N ARG A 10 -36.77 -9.07 26.75
CA ARG A 10 -35.72 -8.73 27.69
C ARG A 10 -34.39 -9.14 27.06
N LEU A 11 -33.71 -8.18 26.45
CA LEU A 11 -32.29 -8.32 26.11
C LEU A 11 -31.56 -8.68 27.42
N PRO A 12 -30.80 -9.78 27.49
CA PRO A 12 -29.92 -10.00 28.62
C PRO A 12 -28.89 -8.86 28.61
N SER A 13 -28.91 -8.09 29.69
CA SER A 13 -27.84 -7.18 30.09
C SER A 13 -26.49 -7.86 29.80
N VAL A 14 -25.69 -7.24 28.95
CA VAL A 14 -24.32 -7.68 28.66
C VAL A 14 -23.55 -7.47 29.96
N HIS A 15 -23.44 -8.53 30.75
CA HIS A 15 -22.65 -8.50 31.98
C HIS A 15 -21.20 -8.35 31.55
N GLY A 16 -20.65 -7.16 31.84
CA GLY A 16 -19.24 -6.88 31.68
C GLY A 16 -18.42 -7.94 32.38
N CYS A 17 -17.45 -8.48 31.66
CA CYS A 17 -16.48 -9.43 32.18
C CYS A 17 -15.67 -8.76 33.29
N ARG A 18 -16.03 -8.99 34.55
CA ARG A 18 -15.18 -8.69 35.71
C ARG A 18 -14.30 -9.91 35.96
N SER A 19 -13.11 -9.97 35.35
CA SER A 19 -12.09 -10.92 35.75
C SER A 19 -11.32 -10.35 36.94
N ALA A 20 -11.62 -10.88 38.14
CA ALA A 20 -10.73 -10.79 39.29
C ALA A 20 -9.51 -11.69 39.03
N LEU A 21 -8.31 -11.23 39.44
CA LEU A 21 -6.99 -11.80 39.19
C LEU A 21 -6.32 -11.34 37.88
N GLY A 22 -5.69 -10.17 37.95
CA GLY A 22 -4.30 -9.89 37.52
C GLY A 22 -3.84 -10.21 36.10
N THR A 23 -4.69 -10.75 35.23
CA THR A 23 -4.34 -10.98 33.84
C THR A 23 -4.72 -9.71 33.10
N GLN A 24 -3.72 -8.98 32.60
CA GLN A 24 -3.98 -7.94 31.61
C GLN A 24 -4.80 -8.61 30.50
N CYS A 25 -6.07 -8.24 30.37
CA CYS A 25 -6.90 -8.64 29.24
C CYS A 25 -6.29 -7.99 28.01
N ARG A 26 -5.31 -8.67 27.40
CA ARG A 26 -4.76 -8.28 26.11
C ARG A 26 -5.94 -8.14 25.16
N ASN A 27 -6.19 -6.92 24.70
CA ASN A 27 -7.19 -6.63 23.70
C ASN A 27 -6.82 -7.41 22.44
N ASN A 28 -7.46 -8.56 22.24
CA ASN A 28 -7.30 -9.36 21.04
C ASN A 28 -8.16 -8.72 19.93
N SER A 29 -7.56 -8.49 18.76
CA SER A 29 -8.24 -7.98 17.57
C SER A 29 -9.37 -8.91 17.08
N ASN A 30 -9.37 -10.17 17.52
CA ASN A 30 -10.39 -11.16 17.15
C ASN A 30 -11.70 -11.05 17.94
N THR A 31 -11.78 -10.24 19.01
CA THR A 31 -12.98 -10.12 19.85
C THR A 31 -14.24 -9.70 19.08
N ALA A 32 -14.08 -8.88 18.04
CA ALA A 32 -15.18 -8.38 17.19
C ALA A 32 -14.99 -8.64 15.69
N SER A 33 -14.06 -9.51 15.30
CA SER A 33 -13.73 -9.75 13.89
C SER A 33 -14.84 -10.50 13.13
N ILE A 34 -15.56 -11.40 13.83
CA ILE A 34 -16.65 -12.19 13.25
C ILE A 34 -17.97 -11.43 13.45
N SER A 35 -18.46 -10.79 12.39
CA SER A 35 -19.69 -9.99 12.45
C SER A 35 -20.56 -10.13 11.19
N ARG A 36 -21.78 -9.59 11.25
CA ARG A 36 -22.74 -9.49 10.12
C ARG A 36 -23.35 -8.09 10.12
N ILE A 37 -23.75 -7.62 8.93
CA ILE A 37 -24.55 -6.40 8.76
C ILE A 37 -25.85 -6.51 9.55
N LYS A 38 -26.10 -5.57 10.45
CA LYS A 38 -27.26 -5.55 11.37
C LYS A 38 -28.46 -4.79 10.76
N ARG A 39 -28.77 -5.05 9.49
CA ARG A 39 -29.93 -4.47 8.78
C ARG A 39 -30.82 -5.60 8.27
N ALA A 40 -32.15 -5.39 8.26
CA ALA A 40 -33.11 -6.39 7.78
C ALA A 40 -32.97 -6.66 6.27
N THR A 41 -32.85 -5.59 5.47
CA THR A 41 -32.63 -5.65 4.02
C THR A 41 -31.27 -5.04 3.70
N TYR A 42 -30.41 -5.79 3.00
CA TYR A 42 -29.10 -5.32 2.56
C TYR A 42 -28.67 -6.00 1.26
N VAL A 43 -27.87 -5.30 0.46
CA VAL A 43 -27.28 -5.82 -0.77
C VAL A 43 -26.10 -6.73 -0.43
N ARG A 44 -25.85 -7.75 -1.26
CA ARG A 44 -24.69 -8.63 -1.12
C ARG A 44 -23.40 -7.81 -1.20
N LEU A 45 -22.52 -8.02 -0.22
CA LEU A 45 -21.16 -7.48 -0.23
C LEU A 45 -20.15 -8.63 -0.19
N TYR A 46 -19.02 -8.44 -0.84
CA TYR A 46 -17.95 -9.42 -0.98
C TYR A 46 -16.76 -9.04 -0.08
N PRO A 47 -16.05 -10.01 0.53
CA PRO A 47 -14.83 -9.74 1.26
C PRO A 47 -13.71 -9.35 0.28
N THR A 48 -13.06 -8.22 0.54
CA THR A 48 -12.03 -7.63 -0.32
C THR A 48 -10.85 -7.18 0.53
N VAL A 49 -9.64 -7.28 -0.01
CA VAL A 49 -8.43 -6.80 0.66
C VAL A 49 -8.16 -5.35 0.22
N LEU A 50 -8.22 -4.42 1.17
CA LEU A 50 -7.86 -3.03 0.97
C LEU A 50 -6.38 -2.84 1.34
N VAL A 51 -5.59 -2.35 0.39
CA VAL A 51 -4.17 -2.05 0.54
C VAL A 51 -3.99 -0.54 0.70
N GLN A 52 -3.42 -0.14 1.82
CA GLN A 52 -3.07 1.25 2.12
C GLN A 52 -1.80 1.67 1.36
N PRO A 53 -1.52 2.98 1.20
CA PRO A 53 -0.29 3.45 0.54
C PRO A 53 0.99 2.93 1.22
N ASP A 54 0.93 2.69 2.54
CA ASP A 54 2.04 2.14 3.33
C ASP A 54 2.21 0.61 3.15
N GLY A 55 1.34 -0.03 2.36
CA GLY A 55 1.35 -1.48 2.11
C GLY A 55 0.62 -2.31 3.16
N SER A 56 0.14 -1.71 4.25
CA SER A 56 -0.71 -2.39 5.23
C SER A 56 -2.04 -2.82 4.62
N THR A 57 -2.62 -3.91 5.14
CA THR A 57 -3.82 -4.52 4.55
C THR A 57 -4.95 -4.67 5.56
N ILE A 58 -6.18 -4.44 5.10
CA ILE A 58 -7.40 -4.59 5.91
C ILE A 58 -8.48 -5.30 5.08
N ASN A 59 -9.20 -6.22 5.72
CA ASN A 59 -10.33 -6.91 5.09
C ASN A 59 -11.61 -6.07 5.21
N VAL A 60 -12.18 -5.66 4.08
CA VAL A 60 -13.38 -4.82 4.00
C VAL A 60 -14.44 -5.49 3.11
N ARG A 61 -15.72 -5.22 3.36
CA ARG A 61 -16.83 -5.68 2.53
C ARG A 61 -17.13 -4.66 1.43
N TYR A 62 -17.09 -5.07 0.16
CA TYR A 62 -17.30 -4.20 -1.00
C TYR A 62 -18.47 -4.66 -1.88
N HIS A 63 -19.05 -3.75 -2.67
CA HIS A 63 -20.23 -4.04 -3.49
C HIS A 63 -19.92 -4.93 -4.70
N GLU A 64 -18.76 -4.72 -5.32
CA GLU A 64 -18.25 -5.56 -6.40
C GLU A 64 -17.35 -6.69 -5.86
N PRO A 65 -17.33 -7.86 -6.52
CA PRO A 65 -16.45 -8.97 -6.16
C PRO A 65 -15.00 -8.73 -6.62
N ARG A 66 -14.33 -7.76 -6.01
CA ARG A 66 -12.91 -7.47 -6.24
C ARG A 66 -12.04 -8.23 -5.24
N GLN A 67 -10.93 -8.80 -5.68
CA GLN A 67 -9.99 -9.43 -4.74
C GLN A 67 -9.23 -8.38 -3.94
N LEU A 68 -8.79 -7.29 -4.61
CA LEU A 68 -7.86 -6.32 -4.05
C LEU A 68 -8.19 -4.90 -4.51
N ILE A 69 -8.13 -3.94 -3.58
CA ILE A 69 -8.29 -2.51 -3.84
C ILE A 69 -7.03 -1.79 -3.32
N ARG A 70 -6.26 -1.13 -4.20
CA ARG A 70 -5.09 -0.33 -3.82
C ARG A 70 -5.49 1.13 -3.64
N LEU A 71 -5.22 1.67 -2.47
CA LEU A 71 -5.36 3.10 -2.26
C LEU A 71 -4.18 3.85 -2.89
N PRO A 72 -4.43 5.01 -3.52
CA PRO A 72 -3.37 5.85 -4.06
C PRO A 72 -2.62 6.55 -2.93
N LEU A 73 -1.35 6.85 -3.18
CA LEU A 73 -0.57 7.75 -2.35
C LEU A 73 -1.11 9.18 -2.48
N LYS A 74 -1.32 9.85 -1.35
CA LYS A 74 -1.67 11.28 -1.30
C LYS A 74 -0.40 12.10 -1.45
N PHE A 75 -0.36 12.99 -2.44
CA PHE A 75 0.86 13.75 -2.76
C PHE A 75 1.05 14.96 -1.83
N GLU A 76 -0.05 15.55 -1.36
CA GLU A 76 -0.07 16.77 -0.54
C GLU A 76 0.45 16.55 0.88
N GLU A 77 0.36 15.33 1.41
CA GLU A 77 0.78 14.97 2.77
C GLU A 77 2.28 14.66 2.88
N LEU A 78 2.97 14.48 1.75
CA LEU A 78 4.39 14.12 1.71
C LEU A 78 5.30 15.32 1.98
N THR A 79 6.48 15.05 2.54
CA THR A 79 7.53 16.07 2.65
C THR A 79 8.06 16.47 1.26
N PRO A 80 8.58 17.69 1.08
CA PRO A 80 9.02 18.16 -0.24
C PRO A 80 10.12 17.26 -0.85
N GLU A 81 10.99 16.68 -0.02
CA GLU A 81 12.02 15.73 -0.44
C GLU A 81 11.42 14.45 -1.02
N GLN A 82 10.43 13.87 -0.33
CA GLN A 82 9.75 12.66 -0.79
C GLN A 82 8.97 12.91 -2.09
N GLN A 83 8.36 14.10 -2.23
CA GLN A 83 7.68 14.49 -3.46
C GLN A 83 8.65 14.54 -4.65
N GLN A 84 9.84 15.11 -4.48
CA GLN A 84 10.86 15.13 -5.52
C GLN A 84 11.26 13.71 -5.95
N ILE A 85 11.47 12.80 -4.98
CA ILE A 85 11.77 11.38 -5.27
C ILE A 85 10.65 10.75 -6.09
N VAL A 86 9.38 10.98 -5.74
CA VAL A 86 8.24 10.45 -6.49
C VAL A 86 8.18 11.03 -7.90
N LEU A 87 8.45 12.34 -8.08
CA LEU A 87 8.50 12.97 -9.40
C LEU A 87 9.62 12.40 -10.27
N VAL A 88 10.81 12.19 -9.71
CA VAL A 88 11.93 11.55 -10.40
C VAL A 88 11.56 10.13 -10.82
N LYS A 89 10.93 9.34 -9.94
CA LYS A 89 10.48 7.97 -10.26
C LYS A 89 9.39 7.91 -11.33
N ARG A 90 8.57 8.96 -11.45
CA ARG A 90 7.54 9.08 -12.50
C ARG A 90 8.13 9.46 -13.86
N LYS A 91 9.29 10.13 -13.89
CA LYS A 91 9.98 10.42 -15.14
C LYS A 91 10.49 9.12 -15.76
N PRO A 92 10.36 8.93 -17.08
CA PRO A 92 10.89 7.76 -17.74
C PRO A 92 12.42 7.71 -17.58
N PRO A 93 13.03 6.52 -17.39
CA PRO A 93 14.48 6.41 -17.32
C PRO A 93 15.10 6.74 -18.68
N GLU A 94 15.94 7.77 -18.71
CA GLU A 94 16.73 8.12 -19.89
C GLU A 94 17.86 7.11 -20.04
N LYS A 95 17.86 6.36 -21.16
CA LYS A 95 18.99 5.49 -21.52
C LYS A 95 20.10 6.36 -22.07
N LEU A 96 21.02 6.78 -21.22
CA LEU A 96 22.25 7.41 -21.66
C LEU A 96 23.10 6.35 -22.37
N VAL A 97 23.05 6.34 -23.70
CA VAL A 97 24.03 5.62 -24.50
C VAL A 97 25.30 6.45 -24.41
N VAL A 98 26.16 6.11 -23.46
CA VAL A 98 27.52 6.67 -23.39
C VAL A 98 28.23 6.16 -24.62
N GLN A 99 28.27 7.00 -25.65
CA GLN A 99 29.20 6.82 -26.75
C GLN A 99 30.53 7.24 -26.15
N GLU A 100 31.37 6.25 -25.80
CA GLU A 100 32.77 6.50 -25.52
C GLU A 100 33.38 7.05 -26.81
N GLU A 101 33.37 8.38 -26.97
CA GLU A 101 34.13 9.05 -28.00
C GLU A 101 35.60 8.83 -27.65
N ILE A 102 36.18 7.79 -28.24
CA ILE A 102 37.62 7.58 -28.25
C ILE A 102 38.20 8.78 -29.01
N GLU A 103 38.80 9.73 -28.28
CA GLU A 103 39.53 10.86 -28.87
C GLU A 103 40.82 10.36 -29.53
N ASP A 104 40.68 9.77 -30.72
CA ASP A 104 41.80 9.27 -31.52
C ASP A 104 42.43 10.43 -32.31
N ASN A 105 43.01 11.40 -31.60
CA ASN A 105 43.76 12.51 -32.21
C ASN A 105 45.15 12.03 -32.69
N PHE A 106 45.15 11.17 -33.72
CA PHE A 106 46.35 10.59 -34.30
C PHE A 106 47.05 11.58 -35.24
N ASP A 107 48.18 12.15 -34.79
CA ASP A 107 49.06 12.97 -35.61
C ASP A 107 50.19 12.15 -36.24
N GLY A 108 50.04 11.76 -37.51
CA GLY A 108 51.08 11.02 -38.26
C GLY A 108 52.43 11.73 -38.34
N ASN A 109 52.44 13.07 -38.29
CA ASN A 109 53.65 13.89 -38.31
C ASN A 109 54.56 13.65 -37.09
N LYS A 110 54.00 13.24 -35.94
CA LYS A 110 54.77 12.94 -34.71
C LYS A 110 55.71 11.75 -34.88
N TYR A 111 55.46 10.89 -35.86
CA TYR A 111 56.17 9.63 -36.06
C TYR A 111 57.18 9.65 -37.22
N LEU A 112 57.22 10.72 -38.02
CA LEU A 112 58.19 10.90 -39.12
C LEU A 112 59.65 10.85 -38.66
N LYS A 113 59.92 11.22 -37.39
CA LYS A 113 61.26 11.18 -36.77
C LYS A 113 61.88 9.78 -36.70
N PHE A 114 61.07 8.73 -36.73
CA PHE A 114 61.54 7.34 -36.66
C PHE A 114 61.74 6.70 -38.04
N MET A 115 61.38 7.40 -39.13
CA MET A 115 61.41 6.85 -40.49
C MET A 115 62.76 7.01 -41.19
N LYS A 116 63.68 7.82 -40.68
CA LYS A 116 65.02 7.97 -41.27
C LYS A 116 65.91 6.83 -40.78
N LYS A 117 66.23 5.89 -41.68
CA LYS A 117 67.28 4.89 -41.45
C LYS A 117 68.63 5.59 -41.56
N ASN A 118 69.42 5.51 -40.49
CA ASN A 118 70.78 6.01 -40.46
C ASN A 118 71.63 5.15 -41.40
N THR A 119 71.99 5.71 -42.55
CA THR A 119 72.99 5.19 -43.48
C THR A 119 74.14 6.19 -43.52
#